data_AF-A0A967BIA0-F1
#
_entry.id   AF-A0A967BIA0-F1
#
_cell.length_a   1.000
_cell.length_b   1.000
_cell.length_c   1.000
_cell.angle_alpha   90.00
_cell.angle_beta   90.00
_cell.angle_gamma   90.00
#
_symmetry.space_group_name_H-M   'P 1'
#
loop_
_entity.id
_entity.type
_entity.pdbx_description
1 polymer ?
#
loop_
_entity_poly.entity_id
_entity_poly.type
_entity_poly.pdbx_seq_one_letter_code
_entity_poly.pdbx_strand_id
1 'polypeptide(L)'
;MGESSSDRADNEVVQRLREGMERRRSQLAGQSSDLGGTGLHELESSQFLEEPPAISARPAIGGFIVGSRKLFRHLFLKWYTVPLLRQQNSFNRNATLSFRDVVQRNRRLQQDLEELQRRVDALERERE
;
A
#
# COMPACT_ATOMS: atom_id res chain seq x y z
N MET A 1 32.59 -47.42 7.95
CA MET A 1 31.51 -47.39 6.95
C MET A 1 30.19 -47.44 7.68
N GLY A 2 29.56 -46.29 7.85
CA GLY A 2 28.33 -46.15 8.64
C GLY A 2 27.97 -44.68 8.78
N GLU A 3 28.03 -43.91 7.69
CA GLU A 3 27.43 -42.58 7.67
C GLU A 3 25.93 -42.77 7.77
N SER A 4 25.43 -42.25 8.87
CA SER A 4 24.18 -42.60 9.53
C SER A 4 22.99 -42.15 8.68
N SER A 5 22.01 -43.04 8.54
CA SER A 5 20.69 -42.73 7.97
C SER A 5 20.00 -41.51 8.60
N SER A 6 20.47 -41.07 9.77
CA SER A 6 20.04 -39.86 10.48
C SER A 6 20.45 -38.57 9.76
N ASP A 7 21.69 -38.47 9.26
CA ASP A 7 22.20 -37.24 8.62
C ASP A 7 21.51 -36.95 7.28
N ARG A 8 21.04 -38.00 6.58
CA ARG A 8 20.24 -37.85 5.35
C ARG A 8 18.81 -37.37 5.64
N ALA A 9 18.20 -37.87 6.71
CA ALA A 9 16.85 -37.48 7.10
C ALA A 9 16.81 -36.02 7.56
N ASP A 10 17.83 -35.58 8.32
CA ASP A 10 17.93 -34.19 8.78
C ASP A 10 18.18 -33.22 7.62
N ASN A 11 19.00 -33.60 6.63
CA ASN A 11 19.20 -32.79 5.43
C ASN A 11 17.93 -32.66 4.58
N GLU A 12 17.12 -33.72 4.48
CA GLU A 12 15.83 -33.69 3.77
C GLU A 12 14.83 -32.74 4.44
N VAL A 13 14.78 -32.74 5.77
CA VAL A 13 13.89 -31.86 6.54
C VAL A 13 14.32 -30.40 6.36
N VAL A 14 15.62 -30.11 6.41
CA VAL A 14 16.16 -28.76 6.18
C VAL A 14 15.89 -28.30 4.75
N GLN A 15 16.04 -29.16 3.74
CA GLN A 15 15.71 -28.82 2.35
C GLN A 15 14.22 -28.49 2.18
N ARG A 16 13.32 -29.30 2.74
CA ARG A 16 11.88 -29.03 2.67
C ARG A 16 11.48 -27.74 3.39
N LEU A 17 12.17 -27.39 4.49
CA LEU A 17 12.00 -26.12 5.18
C LEU A 17 12.49 -24.94 4.33
N ARG A 18 13.63 -25.08 3.65
CA ARG A 18 14.17 -24.07 2.72
C ARG A 18 13.20 -23.82 1.56
N GLU A 19 12.74 -24.87 0.90
CA GLU A 19 11.76 -24.79 -0.19
C GLU A 19 10.43 -24.19 0.27
N GLY A 20 9.95 -24.58 1.45
CA GLY A 20 8.74 -24.03 2.06
C GLY A 20 8.87 -22.53 2.35
N MET A 21 10.03 -22.10 2.84
CA MET A 21 10.33 -20.68 3.09
C MET A 21 10.46 -19.89 1.78
N GLU A 22 11.08 -20.43 0.74
CA GLU A 22 11.18 -19.78 -0.58
C GLU A 22 9.81 -19.62 -1.26
N ARG A 23 8.94 -20.63 -1.19
CA ARG A 23 7.56 -20.53 -1.70
C ARG A 23 6.74 -19.48 -0.94
N ARG A 24 6.91 -19.39 0.38
CA ARG A 24 6.23 -18.38 1.19
C ARG A 24 6.75 -16.98 0.92
N ARG A 25 8.06 -16.84 0.70
CA ARG A 25 8.71 -15.57 0.38
C ARG A 25 8.32 -15.07 -1.01
N SER A 26 8.26 -15.94 -2.01
CA SER A 26 7.79 -15.59 -3.37
C SER A 26 6.31 -15.20 -3.39
N GLN A 27 5.45 -15.90 -2.63
CA GLN A 27 4.04 -15.51 -2.47
C GLN A 27 3.88 -14.13 -1.81
N LEU A 28 4.62 -13.86 -0.73
CA LEU A 28 4.59 -12.57 -0.05
C LEU A 28 5.16 -11.44 -0.91
N ALA A 29 6.20 -11.72 -1.72
CA ALA A 29 6.76 -10.76 -2.67
C ALA A 29 5.75 -10.41 -3.78
N GLY A 30 5.05 -11.40 -4.33
CA GLY A 30 4.01 -11.18 -5.34
C GLY A 30 2.84 -10.34 -4.80
N GLN A 31 2.37 -10.63 -3.59
CA GLN A 31 1.23 -9.93 -2.98
C GLN A 31 1.58 -8.51 -2.50
N SER A 32 2.81 -8.27 -2.03
CA SER A 32 3.26 -6.94 -1.60
C SER A 32 3.61 -6.01 -2.77
N SER A 33 4.07 -6.56 -3.89
CA SER A 33 4.37 -5.79 -5.10
C SER A 33 3.10 -5.16 -5.71
N ASP A 34 2.00 -5.93 -5.73
CA ASP A 34 0.72 -5.49 -6.31
C ASP A 34 0.02 -4.41 -5.44
N LEU A 35 0.13 -4.54 -4.12
CA LEU A 35 -0.41 -3.56 -3.16
C LEU A 35 0.44 -2.28 -3.07
N GLY A 36 1.77 -2.39 -3.19
CA GLY A 36 2.68 -1.27 -2.99
C GLY A 36 2.81 -0.32 -4.17
N GLY A 37 2.63 -0.81 -5.40
CA GLY A 37 2.67 0.02 -6.61
C GLY A 37 1.30 0.57 -7.00
N THR A 38 0.35 -0.34 -7.22
CA THR A 38 -1.00 -0.03 -7.72
C THR A 38 -1.83 0.68 -6.64
N GLY A 39 -1.77 0.19 -5.39
CA GLY A 39 -2.49 0.80 -4.27
C GLY A 39 -1.97 2.20 -3.88
N LEU A 40 -0.67 2.45 -4.01
CA LEU A 40 -0.10 3.79 -3.76
C LEU A 40 -0.53 4.78 -4.85
N HIS A 41 -0.61 4.35 -6.11
CA HIS A 41 -1.08 5.17 -7.21
C HIS A 41 -2.59 5.50 -7.07
N GLU A 42 -3.39 4.55 -6.59
CA GLU A 42 -4.80 4.78 -6.28
C GLU A 42 -4.97 5.78 -5.11
N LEU A 43 -4.17 5.63 -4.05
CA LEU A 43 -4.11 6.59 -2.93
C LEU A 43 -3.73 8.00 -3.40
N GLU A 44 -2.71 8.15 -4.25
CA GLU A 44 -2.32 9.43 -4.85
C GLU A 44 -3.46 10.06 -5.67
N SER A 45 -4.22 9.25 -6.41
CA SER A 45 -5.36 9.75 -7.20
C SER A 45 -6.54 10.25 -6.36
N SER A 46 -6.69 9.73 -5.14
CA SER A 46 -7.79 10.08 -4.21
C SER A 46 -7.42 11.19 -3.22
N GLN A 47 -6.22 11.78 -3.36
CA GLN A 47 -5.68 12.75 -2.42
C GLN A 47 -6.52 14.03 -2.28
N PHE A 48 -7.25 14.42 -3.33
CA PHE A 48 -8.03 15.66 -3.36
C PHE A 48 -9.52 15.34 -3.51
N LEU A 49 -10.29 15.66 -2.48
CA LEU A 49 -11.75 15.61 -2.53
C LEU A 49 -12.28 16.98 -2.97
N GLU A 50 -12.90 17.04 -4.15
CA GLU A 50 -13.62 18.23 -4.62
C GLU A 50 -15.09 18.19 -4.17
N GLU A 51 -15.66 19.36 -3.84
CA GLU A 51 -17.09 19.43 -3.55
C GLU A 51 -17.90 19.29 -4.85
N PRO A 52 -18.91 18.39 -4.90
CA PRO A 52 -19.72 18.23 -6.09
C PRO A 52 -20.50 19.52 -6.42
N PRO A 53 -20.62 19.89 -7.72
CA PRO A 53 -21.37 21.05 -8.13
C PRO A 53 -22.87 20.87 -7.81
N ALA A 54 -23.53 21.95 -7.38
CA ALA A 54 -24.96 21.92 -7.12
C ALA A 54 -25.75 21.99 -8.43
N ILE A 55 -25.96 20.84 -9.08
CA ILE A 55 -26.73 20.72 -10.32
C ILE A 55 -28.15 20.20 -10.03
N SER A 56 -29.13 20.71 -10.78
CA SER A 56 -30.52 20.23 -10.78
C SER A 56 -30.92 19.89 -12.21
N ALA A 57 -31.37 18.66 -12.45
CA ALA A 57 -31.83 18.18 -13.77
C ALA A 57 -33.26 18.61 -14.14
N ARG A 58 -33.95 19.39 -13.28
CA ARG A 58 -35.35 19.78 -13.49
C ARG A 58 -35.48 21.24 -13.94
N PRO A 59 -35.98 21.53 -15.16
CA PRO A 59 -35.91 22.87 -15.76
C PRO A 59 -36.86 23.91 -15.15
N ALA A 60 -38.05 23.53 -14.64
CA ALA A 60 -39.05 24.49 -14.16
C ALA A 60 -38.85 24.95 -12.70
N ILE A 61 -38.33 24.08 -11.83
CA ILE A 61 -38.16 24.35 -10.38
C ILE A 61 -36.67 24.37 -10.00
N GLY A 62 -35.78 24.02 -10.95
CA GLY A 62 -34.36 23.88 -10.71
C GLY A 62 -33.68 25.17 -10.27
N GLY A 63 -34.08 26.33 -10.79
CA GLY A 63 -33.52 27.62 -10.38
C GLY A 63 -33.76 27.93 -8.90
N PHE A 64 -34.98 27.70 -8.41
CA PHE A 64 -35.34 27.94 -7.00
C PHE A 64 -34.70 26.89 -6.06
N ILE A 65 -34.62 25.63 -6.49
CA ILE A 65 -33.95 24.56 -5.73
C ILE A 65 -32.44 24.80 -5.64
N VAL A 66 -31.81 25.20 -6.75
CA VAL A 66 -30.38 25.54 -6.77
C VAL A 66 -30.12 26.80 -5.95
N GLY A 67 -30.98 27.82 -6.06
CA GLY A 67 -30.90 29.05 -5.28
C GLY A 67 -31.01 28.81 -3.77
N SER A 68 -32.02 28.05 -3.34
CA SER A 68 -32.21 27.68 -1.93
C SER A 68 -31.08 26.79 -1.40
N ARG A 69 -30.61 25.79 -2.16
CA ARG A 69 -29.40 25.01 -1.78
C ARG A 69 -28.17 25.88 -1.69
N LYS A 70 -27.97 26.84 -2.60
CA LYS A 70 -26.83 27.75 -2.59
C LYS A 70 -26.88 28.67 -1.37
N LEU A 71 -28.06 29.20 -1.04
CA LEU A 71 -28.29 30.06 0.12
C LEU A 71 -28.09 29.29 1.43
N PHE A 72 -28.72 28.12 1.57
CA PHE A 72 -28.56 27.22 2.72
C PHE A 72 -27.09 26.80 2.88
N ARG A 73 -26.42 26.47 1.77
CA ARG A 73 -25.00 26.12 1.80
C ARG A 73 -24.13 27.29 2.23
N HIS A 74 -24.47 28.53 1.87
CA HIS A 74 -23.71 29.70 2.29
C HIS A 74 -23.92 30.06 3.78
N LEU A 75 -25.17 29.94 4.26
CA LEU A 75 -25.53 30.28 5.63
C LEU A 75 -25.11 29.22 6.64
N PHE A 76 -25.25 27.93 6.31
CA PHE A 76 -25.10 26.84 7.29
C PHE A 76 -23.92 25.91 7.00
N LEU A 77 -23.70 25.50 5.74
CA LEU A 77 -22.67 24.48 5.44
C LEU A 77 -21.28 25.06 5.21
N LYS A 78 -21.15 26.25 4.61
CA LYS A 78 -19.86 26.82 4.18
C LYS A 78 -18.83 26.86 5.30
N TRP A 79 -19.26 27.20 6.50
CA TRP A 79 -18.39 27.32 7.67
C TRP A 79 -17.96 25.96 8.25
N TYR A 80 -18.67 24.88 7.93
CA TYR A 80 -18.39 23.53 8.41
C TYR A 80 -17.74 22.65 7.35
N THR A 81 -18.24 22.64 6.11
CA THR A 81 -17.68 21.80 5.04
C THR A 81 -16.29 22.26 4.62
N VAL A 82 -16.06 23.56 4.46
CA VAL A 82 -14.75 24.09 4.03
C VAL A 82 -13.60 23.66 4.96
N PRO A 83 -13.68 23.83 6.30
CA PRO A 83 -12.62 23.34 7.18
C PRO A 83 -12.53 21.81 7.19
N LEU A 84 -13.66 21.09 7.12
CA LEU A 84 -13.67 19.63 7.08
C LEU A 84 -12.95 19.09 5.82
N LEU A 85 -13.21 19.67 4.66
CA LEU A 85 -12.54 19.33 3.40
C LEU A 85 -11.06 19.66 3.44
N ARG A 86 -10.68 20.82 4.00
CA ARG A 86 -9.27 21.15 4.20
C ARG A 86 -8.58 20.16 5.13
N GLN A 87 -9.26 19.74 6.19
CA GLN A 87 -8.74 18.74 7.13
C GLN A 87 -8.60 17.38 6.46
N GLN A 88 -9.60 16.93 5.70
CA GLN A 88 -9.55 15.67 4.95
C GLN A 88 -8.44 15.68 3.90
N ASN A 89 -8.32 16.74 3.11
CA ASN A 89 -7.25 16.86 2.11
C ASN A 89 -5.86 16.92 2.77
N SER A 90 -5.72 17.61 3.91
CA SER A 90 -4.48 17.63 4.69
C SER A 90 -4.12 16.25 5.23
N PHE A 91 -5.10 15.53 5.80
CA PHE A 91 -4.92 14.16 6.27
C PHE A 91 -4.54 13.22 5.13
N ASN A 92 -5.29 13.22 4.02
CA ASN A 92 -5.03 12.38 2.86
C ASN A 92 -3.63 12.63 2.29
N ARG A 93 -3.21 13.89 2.23
CA ARG A 93 -1.85 14.26 1.82
C ARG A 93 -0.79 13.68 2.75
N ASN A 94 -0.95 13.84 4.06
CA ASN A 94 0.02 13.32 5.03
C ASN A 94 0.05 11.79 5.03
N ALA A 95 -1.11 11.14 4.98
CA ALA A 95 -1.22 9.70 4.89
C ALA A 95 -0.51 9.16 3.64
N THR A 96 -0.73 9.78 2.48
CA THR A 96 -0.07 9.41 1.21
C THR A 96 1.45 9.52 1.33
N LEU A 97 1.96 10.62 1.91
CA LEU A 97 3.39 10.79 2.15
C LEU A 97 3.96 9.72 3.09
N SER A 98 3.25 9.39 4.18
CA SER A 98 3.65 8.33 5.10
C SER A 98 3.66 6.96 4.44
N PHE A 99 2.64 6.63 3.65
CA PHE A 99 2.60 5.36 2.90
C PHE A 99 3.73 5.27 1.89
N ARG A 100 4.03 6.35 1.18
CA ARG A 100 5.17 6.41 0.25
C ARG A 100 6.50 6.12 0.95
N ASP A 101 6.73 6.71 2.13
CA ASP A 101 7.94 6.47 2.93
C ASP A 101 8.02 5.00 3.40
N VAL A 102 6.90 4.43 3.87
CA VAL A 102 6.84 3.01 4.27
C VAL A 102 7.15 2.09 3.09
N VAL A 103 6.54 2.32 1.93
CA VAL A 103 6.80 1.52 0.71
C VAL A 103 8.26 1.63 0.29
N GLN A 104 8.84 2.84 0.34
CA GLN A 104 10.25 3.04 -0.01
C GLN A 104 11.20 2.32 0.96
N ARG A 105 10.93 2.38 2.26
CA ARG A 105 11.72 1.65 3.28
C ARG A 105 11.60 0.15 3.12
N ASN A 106 10.40 -0.35 2.82
CA ASN A 106 10.17 -1.78 2.59
C ASN A 106 10.97 -2.28 1.38
N ARG A 107 10.97 -1.53 0.25
CA ARG A 107 11.77 -1.86 -0.92
C ARG A 107 13.28 -1.90 -0.63
N ARG A 108 13.79 -0.94 0.15
CA ARG A 108 15.21 -0.95 0.56
C ARG A 108 15.55 -2.18 1.40
N LEU A 109 14.72 -2.50 2.39
CA LEU A 109 14.91 -3.69 3.23
C LEU A 109 14.86 -4.99 2.41
N GLN A 110 13.98 -5.08 1.41
CA GLN A 110 13.94 -6.22 0.50
C GLN A 110 15.25 -6.36 -0.29
N GLN A 111 15.77 -5.26 -0.84
CA GLN A 111 17.05 -5.23 -1.54
C GLN A 111 18.21 -5.64 -0.64
N ASP A 112 18.26 -5.10 0.58
CA ASP A 112 19.30 -5.43 1.57
C ASP A 112 19.27 -6.93 1.93
N LEU A 113 18.07 -7.49 2.11
CA LEU A 113 17.91 -8.93 2.40
C LEU A 113 18.33 -9.81 1.21
N GLU A 114 18.02 -9.42 -0.02
CA GLU A 114 18.47 -10.13 -1.23
C GLU A 114 19.98 -10.05 -1.41
N GLU A 115 20.60 -8.93 -1.07
CA GLU A 115 22.06 -8.79 -1.08
C GLU A 115 22.71 -9.65 0.00
N LEU A 116 22.19 -9.60 1.23
CA LEU A 116 22.72 -10.40 2.33
C LEU A 116 22.64 -11.90 2.02
N GLN A 117 21.51 -12.34 1.46
CA GLN A 117 21.34 -13.72 1.07
C GLN A 117 22.33 -14.15 -0.01
N ARG A 118 22.54 -13.32 -1.05
CA ARG A 118 23.57 -13.58 -2.06
C ARG A 118 24.98 -13.70 -1.47
N ARG A 119 25.31 -12.87 -0.47
CA ARG A 119 26.60 -12.93 0.23
C ARG A 119 26.74 -14.21 1.06
N VAL A 120 25.69 -14.63 1.75
CA VAL A 120 25.67 -15.89 2.50
C VAL A 120 25.84 -17.08 1.56
N ASP A 121 25.08 -17.13 0.46
CA ASP A 121 25.15 -18.22 -0.52
C ASP A 121 26.52 -18.32 -1.20
N ALA A 122 27.23 -17.19 -1.35
CA ALA A 122 28.59 -17.17 -1.88
C ALA A 122 29.59 -17.74 -0.86
N LEU A 123 29.47 -17.36 0.41
CA LEU A 123 30.32 -17.87 1.48
C LEU A 123 30.07 -19.36 1.78
N GLU A 124 28.83 -19.84 1.65
CA GLU A 124 28.51 -21.27 1.75
C GLU A 124 29.22 -22.05 0.62
N ARG A 125 29.18 -21.54 -0.61
CA ARG A 125 29.84 -22.15 -1.77
C ARG A 125 31.38 -22.15 -1.73
N GLU A 126 32.00 -21.20 -1.02
CA GLU A 126 33.46 -21.18 -0.82
C GLU A 126 33.94 -22.20 0.22
N ARG A 127 33.03 -22.71 1.07
CA ARG A 127 33.34 -23.68 2.12
C ARG A 127 33.09 -25.14 1.74
N GLU A 128 32.32 -25.37 0.69
CA GLU A 128 32.12 -26.68 0.05
C GLU A 128 33.26 -27.01 -0.92
#